data_AF-A0A7S4GI44-F1
#
_entry.id   AF-A0A7S4GI44-F1
#
_cell.length_a   1.000
_cell.length_b   1.000
_cell.length_c   1.000
_cell.angle_alpha   90.00
_cell.angle_beta   90.00
_cell.angle_gamma   90.00
#
_symmetry.space_group_name_H-M   'P 1'
#
loop_
_entity.id
_entity.type
_entity.pdbx_description
1 polymer ?
#
loop_
_entity_poly.entity_id
_entity_poly.type
_entity_poly.pdbx_seq_one_letter_code
_entity_poly.pdbx_strand_id
1 'polypeptide(L)'
;IFFRVVLSAIMGLIVLPLAGCTLCLTGLLAAVCACVYCLTRHVTSKSPAAQYAPVVFVTIAWASLYYLFLFAQSAAKFHVYAKLKEKEDKVTFKEVKWGTKGGQLGLTMDRTVGNYLEQAPLFLVGLWAYAALVSVPTAAVLGLAWVASRCYYPFGFYYGPPLLFLSTLPGYSIIALFFWGLARAALTDEYGE
;
A
#
# COMPACT_ATOMS: atom_id res chain seq x y z
N ILE A 1 -7.96 -8.20 -22.12
CA ILE A 1 -6.86 -7.20 -22.13
C ILE A 1 -6.36 -6.92 -20.71
N PHE A 2 -7.24 -6.57 -19.75
CA PHE A 2 -6.94 -6.45 -18.31
C PHE A 2 -6.13 -7.63 -17.74
N PHE A 3 -6.59 -8.86 -17.99
CA PHE A 3 -5.90 -10.07 -17.56
C PHE A 3 -4.51 -10.21 -18.19
N ARG A 4 -4.29 -9.77 -19.44
CA ARG A 4 -2.99 -9.90 -20.13
C ARG A 4 -1.95 -8.91 -19.63
N VAL A 5 -2.34 -7.71 -19.21
CA VAL A 5 -1.41 -6.69 -18.69
C VAL A 5 -1.00 -7.02 -17.25
N VAL A 6 -1.97 -7.41 -16.41
CA VAL A 6 -1.72 -7.89 -15.05
C VAL A 6 -0.90 -9.18 -15.09
N LEU A 7 -1.27 -10.14 -15.95
CA LEU A 7 -0.51 -11.36 -16.14
C LEU A 7 0.87 -11.09 -16.76
N SER A 8 1.06 -10.09 -17.63
CA SER A 8 2.39 -9.74 -18.15
C SER A 8 3.28 -9.04 -17.11
N ALA A 9 2.70 -8.25 -16.21
CA ALA A 9 3.40 -7.69 -15.05
C ALA A 9 3.75 -8.79 -14.01
N ILE A 10 2.84 -9.75 -13.80
CA ILE A 10 3.04 -10.93 -12.94
C ILE A 10 3.96 -11.98 -13.61
N MET A 11 4.00 -12.05 -14.94
CA MET A 11 4.93 -12.92 -15.67
C MET A 11 6.31 -12.28 -15.80
N GLY A 12 6.42 -10.95 -15.83
CA GLY A 12 7.69 -10.25 -15.60
C GLY A 12 8.27 -10.47 -14.19
N LEU A 13 7.41 -10.87 -13.23
CA LEU A 13 7.77 -11.32 -11.89
C LEU A 13 8.43 -12.72 -11.86
N ILE A 14 8.44 -13.47 -12.97
CA ILE A 14 9.00 -14.83 -13.04
C ILE A 14 10.55 -14.83 -12.98
N VAL A 15 11.20 -13.67 -13.09
CA VAL A 15 12.68 -13.58 -13.17
C VAL A 15 13.34 -13.00 -11.90
N LEU A 16 12.60 -12.65 -10.83
CA LEU A 16 13.15 -12.18 -9.54
C LEU A 16 12.29 -12.63 -8.34
N PRO A 17 12.85 -12.70 -7.11
CA PRO A 17 12.69 -13.83 -6.20
C PRO A 17 11.20 -14.08 -5.94
N LEU A 18 10.62 -15.02 -6.69
CA LEU A 18 9.22 -15.41 -6.60
C LEU A 18 8.83 -15.69 -5.14
N ALA A 19 9.77 -16.20 -4.34
CA ALA A 19 9.62 -16.40 -2.90
C ALA A 19 9.28 -15.11 -2.13
N GLY A 20 9.96 -13.99 -2.40
CA GLY A 20 9.74 -12.71 -1.71
C GLY A 20 8.38 -12.10 -2.06
N CYS A 21 8.03 -12.04 -3.34
CA CYS A 21 6.72 -11.55 -3.78
C CYS A 21 5.57 -12.44 -3.28
N THR A 22 5.75 -13.76 -3.33
CA THR A 22 4.75 -14.70 -2.84
C THR A 22 4.56 -14.55 -1.34
N LEU A 23 5.64 -14.42 -0.57
CA LEU A 23 5.59 -14.22 0.88
C LEU A 23 4.88 -12.92 1.27
N CYS A 24 5.14 -11.82 0.56
CA CYS A 24 4.48 -10.55 0.87
C CYS A 24 3.01 -10.55 0.41
N LEU A 25 2.67 -11.26 -0.66
CA LEU A 25 1.27 -11.40 -1.10
C LEU A 25 0.47 -12.27 -0.14
N THR A 26 1.02 -13.40 0.29
CA THR A 26 0.38 -14.25 1.30
C THR A 26 0.28 -13.53 2.64
N GLY A 27 1.32 -12.79 3.05
CA GLY A 27 1.31 -11.94 4.23
C GLY A 27 0.23 -10.86 4.18
N LEU A 28 0.08 -10.16 3.05
CA LEU A 28 -0.97 -9.17 2.83
C LEU A 28 -2.36 -9.80 2.95
N LEU A 29 -2.62 -10.90 2.25
CA LEU A 29 -3.91 -11.58 2.28
C LEU A 29 -4.24 -12.12 3.67
N ALA A 30 -3.27 -12.76 4.34
CA ALA A 30 -3.44 -13.26 5.70
C ALA A 30 -3.75 -12.13 6.69
N ALA A 31 -3.04 -11.00 6.59
CA ALA A 31 -3.27 -9.84 7.44
C ALA A 31 -4.66 -9.21 7.20
N VAL A 32 -5.09 -9.09 5.94
CA VAL A 32 -6.45 -8.61 5.61
C VAL A 32 -7.50 -9.55 6.17
N CYS A 33 -7.37 -10.86 5.94
CA CYS A 33 -8.29 -11.86 6.47
C CYS A 33 -8.36 -11.85 8.00
N ALA A 34 -7.20 -11.77 8.67
CA ALA A 34 -7.11 -11.70 10.12
C ALA A 34 -7.75 -10.42 10.68
N CYS A 35 -7.54 -9.28 10.03
CA CYS A 35 -8.19 -8.02 10.40
C CYS A 35 -9.72 -8.12 10.29
N VAL A 36 -10.25 -8.63 9.16
CA VAL A 36 -11.69 -8.84 8.95
C VAL A 36 -12.27 -9.82 9.97
N TYR A 37 -11.53 -10.89 10.27
CA TYR A 37 -11.92 -11.84 11.31
C TYR A 37 -12.02 -11.18 12.68
N CYS A 38 -11.02 -10.36 13.07
CA CYS A 38 -11.05 -9.64 14.35
C CYS A 38 -12.13 -8.55 14.41
N LEU A 39 -12.51 -7.96 13.28
CA LEU A 39 -13.60 -6.98 13.23
C LEU A 39 -14.98 -7.64 13.39
N THR A 40 -15.16 -8.84 12.83
CA THR A 40 -16.44 -9.57 12.86
C THR A 40 -16.68 -10.30 14.18
N ARG A 41 -15.62 -10.82 14.79
CA ARG A 41 -15.64 -11.32 16.16
C ARG A 41 -15.41 -10.12 17.05
N HIS A 42 -16.44 -9.44 17.55
CA HIS A 42 -16.30 -8.40 18.58
C HIS A 42 -15.47 -8.96 19.75
N VAL A 43 -14.14 -8.79 19.71
CA VAL A 43 -13.23 -9.40 20.67
C VAL A 43 -13.41 -8.63 21.97
N THR A 44 -14.23 -9.15 22.88
CA THR A 44 -14.47 -8.59 24.22
C THR A 44 -13.30 -8.86 25.17
N SER A 45 -12.09 -8.96 24.65
CA SER A 45 -10.89 -9.21 25.45
C SER A 45 -10.51 -7.96 26.22
N LYS A 46 -10.14 -8.14 27.49
CA LYS A 46 -9.60 -7.07 28.33
C LYS A 46 -8.12 -6.79 28.06
N SER A 47 -7.43 -7.64 27.29
CA SER A 47 -6.02 -7.45 26.97
C SER A 47 -5.85 -6.37 25.90
N PRO A 48 -5.01 -5.34 26.12
CA PRO A 48 -4.71 -4.34 25.10
C PRO A 48 -4.24 -4.96 23.79
N ALA A 49 -3.39 -6.00 23.83
CA ALA A 49 -2.89 -6.67 22.63
C ALA A 49 -4.04 -7.26 21.78
N ALA A 50 -5.07 -7.81 22.41
CA ALA A 50 -6.22 -8.36 21.71
C ALA A 50 -7.17 -7.27 21.19
N GLN A 51 -7.29 -6.14 21.91
CA GLN A 51 -8.11 -5.01 21.49
C GLN A 51 -7.55 -4.35 20.23
N TYR A 52 -6.23 -4.12 20.17
CA TYR A 52 -5.55 -3.48 19.03
C TYR A 52 -5.20 -4.44 17.89
N ALA A 53 -5.49 -5.73 18.02
CA ALA A 53 -5.17 -6.73 17.00
C ALA A 53 -5.62 -6.35 15.58
N PRO A 54 -6.84 -5.80 15.34
CA PRO A 54 -7.23 -5.34 14.00
C PRO A 54 -6.27 -4.30 13.40
N VAL A 55 -5.80 -3.34 14.20
CA VAL A 55 -4.91 -2.24 13.76
C VAL A 55 -3.48 -2.76 13.55
N VAL A 56 -3.05 -3.71 14.37
CA VAL A 56 -1.79 -4.45 14.15
C VAL A 56 -1.84 -5.15 12.79
N PHE A 57 -2.92 -5.86 12.46
CA PHE A 57 -3.06 -6.51 11.16
C PHE A 57 -3.12 -5.52 10.00
N VAL A 58 -3.73 -4.35 10.15
CA VAL A 58 -3.62 -3.27 9.14
C VAL A 58 -2.16 -2.84 8.95
N THR A 59 -1.40 -2.70 10.03
CA THR A 59 0.02 -2.32 9.96
C THR A 59 0.86 -3.39 9.27
N ILE A 60 0.57 -4.67 9.53
CA ILE A 60 1.21 -5.80 8.82
C ILE A 60 0.82 -5.79 7.33
N ALA A 61 -0.45 -5.56 7.00
CA ALA A 61 -0.90 -5.43 5.61
C ALA A 61 -0.20 -4.27 4.89
N TRP A 62 -0.09 -3.11 5.57
CA TRP A 62 0.65 -1.95 5.09
C TRP A 62 2.13 -2.28 4.81
N ALA A 63 2.81 -2.95 5.74
CA ALA A 63 4.22 -3.31 5.57
C ALA A 63 4.39 -4.34 4.42
N SER A 64 3.52 -5.35 4.37
CA SER A 64 3.53 -6.37 3.33
C SER A 64 3.35 -5.75 1.94
N LEU A 65 2.41 -4.81 1.80
CA LEU A 65 2.17 -4.10 0.54
C LEU A 65 3.36 -3.24 0.13
N TYR A 66 4.01 -2.58 1.08
CA TYR A 66 5.23 -1.80 0.80
C TYR A 66 6.34 -2.67 0.20
N TYR A 67 6.61 -3.83 0.81
CA TYR A 67 7.60 -4.76 0.28
C TYR A 67 7.20 -5.33 -1.09
N LEU A 68 5.92 -5.61 -1.32
CA LEU A 68 5.42 -5.97 -2.66
C LEU A 68 5.78 -4.90 -3.69
N PHE A 69 5.60 -3.62 -3.36
CA PHE A 69 5.95 -2.53 -4.26
C PHE A 69 7.46 -2.41 -4.51
N LEU A 70 8.30 -2.62 -3.50
CA LEU A 70 9.77 -2.64 -3.67
C LEU A 70 10.22 -3.78 -4.59
N PHE A 71 9.65 -4.97 -4.43
CA PHE A 71 9.95 -6.10 -5.30
C PHE A 71 9.46 -5.86 -6.73
N ALA A 72 8.23 -5.35 -6.89
CA ALA A 72 7.68 -5.02 -8.20
C ALA A 72 8.47 -3.89 -8.90
N GLN A 73 8.95 -2.89 -8.16
CA GLN A 73 9.84 -1.84 -8.67
C GLN A 73 11.16 -2.41 -9.17
N SER A 74 11.75 -3.35 -8.43
CA SER A 74 12.96 -4.03 -8.86
C SER A 74 12.70 -4.87 -10.12
N ALA A 75 11.66 -5.71 -10.10
CA ALA A 75 11.28 -6.57 -11.23
C ALA A 75 11.01 -5.77 -12.51
N ALA A 76 10.29 -4.64 -12.41
CA ALA A 76 10.05 -3.73 -13.52
C ALA A 76 11.36 -3.25 -14.18
N LYS A 77 12.36 -2.88 -13.38
CA LYS A 77 13.66 -2.39 -13.88
C LYS A 77 14.45 -3.50 -14.58
N PHE A 78 14.44 -4.71 -14.04
CA PHE A 78 15.07 -5.87 -14.69
C PHE A 78 14.36 -6.24 -15.99
N HIS A 79 13.02 -6.23 -16.02
CA HIS A 79 12.24 -6.50 -17.22
C HIS A 79 12.49 -5.48 -18.34
N VAL A 80 12.50 -4.19 -18.00
CA VAL A 80 12.80 -3.12 -18.97
C VAL A 80 14.24 -3.25 -19.47
N TYR A 81 15.20 -3.55 -18.59
CA TYR A 81 16.58 -3.77 -18.98
C TYR A 81 16.75 -4.94 -19.96
N ALA A 82 16.16 -6.10 -19.67
CA ALA A 82 16.22 -7.26 -20.55
C ALA A 82 15.67 -6.93 -21.95
N LYS A 83 14.50 -6.28 -22.02
CA LYS A 83 13.88 -5.85 -23.28
C LYS A 83 14.70 -4.83 -24.07
N LEU A 84 15.38 -3.92 -23.39
CA LEU A 84 16.25 -2.94 -24.05
C LEU A 84 17.54 -3.60 -24.53
N LYS A 85 18.09 -4.55 -23.77
CA LYS A 85 19.32 -5.26 -24.13
C LYS A 85 19.17 -6.11 -25.39
N GLU A 86 17.96 -6.64 -25.65
CA GLU A 86 17.62 -7.31 -26.91
C GLU A 86 17.69 -6.38 -28.14
N LYS A 87 17.54 -5.07 -27.94
CA LYS A 87 17.45 -4.07 -29.02
C LYS A 87 18.69 -3.18 -29.14
N GLU A 88 19.35 -2.93 -28.01
CA GLU A 88 20.46 -2.00 -27.88
C GLU A 88 21.63 -2.68 -27.17
N ASP A 89 22.71 -2.89 -27.90
CA ASP A 89 23.86 -3.66 -27.40
C ASP A 89 24.62 -2.96 -26.26
N LYS A 90 24.52 -1.63 -26.17
CA LYS A 90 25.25 -0.80 -25.18
C LYS A 90 24.44 -0.35 -23.97
N VAL A 91 23.18 -0.80 -23.80
CA VAL A 91 22.39 -0.42 -22.62
C VAL A 91 22.99 -1.03 -21.35
N THR A 92 23.17 -0.16 -20.35
CA THR A 92 23.58 -0.55 -19.00
C THR A 92 22.39 -0.56 -18.04
N PHE A 93 22.44 -1.41 -17.02
CA PHE A 93 21.38 -1.45 -16.01
C PHE A 93 21.25 -0.13 -15.23
N LYS A 94 22.35 0.62 -15.07
CA LYS A 94 22.35 1.92 -14.39
C LYS A 94 21.46 2.94 -15.11
N GLU A 95 21.49 2.97 -16.44
CA GLU A 95 20.66 3.87 -17.25
C GLU A 95 19.17 3.54 -17.14
N VAL A 96 18.81 2.26 -16.93
CA VAL A 96 17.43 1.84 -16.73
C VAL A 96 16.96 2.13 -15.30
N LYS A 97 17.83 1.88 -14.31
CA LYS A 97 17.47 1.99 -12.89
C LYS A 97 17.42 3.43 -12.39
N TRP A 98 18.31 4.28 -12.89
CA TRP A 98 18.53 5.65 -12.40
C TRP A 98 18.53 6.71 -13.51
N GLY A 99 18.49 6.30 -14.78
CA GLY A 99 18.49 7.20 -15.92
C GLY A 99 17.10 7.33 -16.56
N THR A 100 17.08 7.77 -17.82
CA THR A 100 15.84 8.05 -18.57
C THR A 100 15.27 6.82 -19.30
N LYS A 101 15.97 5.68 -19.28
CA LYS A 101 15.59 4.47 -20.02
C LYS A 101 14.60 3.55 -19.30
N GLY A 102 14.09 3.94 -18.12
CA GLY A 102 13.12 3.14 -17.35
C GLY A 102 11.73 2.99 -17.99
N GLY A 103 11.39 3.88 -18.94
CA GLY A 103 10.10 3.88 -19.63
C GLY A 103 8.89 4.01 -18.69
N GLN A 104 7.69 3.82 -19.25
CA GLN A 104 6.44 3.99 -18.49
C GLN A 104 6.31 2.99 -17.32
N LEU A 105 6.76 1.75 -17.51
CA LEU A 105 6.68 0.72 -16.48
C LEU A 105 7.60 1.01 -15.29
N GLY A 106 8.87 1.39 -15.55
CA GLY A 106 9.81 1.78 -14.51
C GLY A 106 9.33 3.01 -13.74
N LEU A 107 8.88 4.04 -14.47
CA LEU A 107 8.32 5.25 -13.88
C LEU A 107 7.09 4.96 -13.00
N THR A 108 6.18 4.08 -13.47
CA THR A 108 4.99 3.69 -12.72
C THR A 108 5.34 3.09 -11.37
N MET A 109 6.30 2.17 -11.33
CA MET A 109 6.68 1.55 -10.07
C MET A 109 7.49 2.48 -9.17
N ASP A 110 8.34 3.35 -9.73
CA ASP A 110 9.04 4.38 -8.96
C ASP A 110 8.05 5.34 -8.29
N ARG A 111 7.01 5.77 -9.02
CA ARG A 111 5.95 6.62 -8.46
C ARG A 111 5.01 5.87 -7.52
N THR A 112 4.82 4.56 -7.69
CA THR A 112 4.09 3.73 -6.73
C THR A 112 4.77 3.74 -5.37
N VAL A 113 6.07 3.44 -5.32
CA VAL A 113 6.85 3.45 -4.08
C VAL A 113 6.93 4.86 -3.50
N GLY A 114 7.22 5.86 -4.33
CA GLY A 114 7.30 7.25 -3.91
C GLY A 114 6.01 7.76 -3.28
N ASN A 115 4.87 7.59 -3.95
CA ASN A 115 3.59 8.03 -3.41
C ASN A 115 3.19 7.29 -2.13
N TYR A 116 3.52 6.00 -2.04
CA TYR A 116 3.28 5.22 -0.83
C TYR A 116 4.03 5.80 0.37
N LEU A 117 5.32 6.12 0.19
CA LEU A 117 6.16 6.72 1.23
C LEU A 117 5.79 8.16 1.56
N GLU A 118 5.34 8.96 0.57
CA GLU A 118 4.84 10.32 0.80
C GLU A 118 3.63 10.34 1.76
N GLN A 119 2.73 9.35 1.65
CA GLN A 119 1.53 9.28 2.49
C GLN A 119 1.71 8.46 3.79
N ALA A 120 2.68 7.54 3.83
CA ALA A 120 2.85 6.59 4.93
C ALA A 120 3.03 7.22 6.32
N PRO A 121 3.82 8.31 6.52
CA PRO A 121 3.98 8.90 7.84
C PRO A 121 2.66 9.39 8.43
N LEU A 122 1.89 10.15 7.65
CA LEU A 122 0.58 10.66 8.08
C LEU A 122 -0.44 9.55 8.27
N PHE A 123 -0.40 8.52 7.41
CA PHE A 123 -1.27 7.36 7.55
C PHE A 123 -0.99 6.59 8.84
N LEU A 124 0.27 6.23 9.12
CA LEU A 124 0.62 5.44 10.31
C LEU A 124 0.37 6.22 11.60
N VAL A 125 0.77 7.49 11.65
CA VAL A 125 0.50 8.35 12.81
C VAL A 125 -1.01 8.49 13.03
N GLY A 126 -1.76 8.80 11.96
CA GLY A 126 -3.22 8.95 12.03
C GLY A 126 -3.93 7.66 12.45
N LEU A 127 -3.55 6.51 11.87
CA LEU A 127 -4.13 5.20 12.18
C LEU A 127 -3.98 4.86 13.66
N TRP A 128 -2.76 4.96 14.19
CA TRP A 128 -2.46 4.58 15.57
C TRP A 128 -3.03 5.58 16.58
N ALA A 129 -2.93 6.88 16.31
CA ALA A 129 -3.52 7.90 17.18
C ALA A 129 -5.05 7.76 17.22
N TYR A 130 -5.71 7.58 16.07
CA TYR A 130 -7.16 7.40 16.02
C TYR A 130 -7.60 6.11 16.72
N ALA A 131 -6.85 5.02 16.54
CA ALA A 131 -7.10 3.78 17.26
C ALA A 131 -7.01 3.98 18.78
N ALA A 132 -5.99 4.72 19.24
CA ALA A 132 -5.71 4.92 20.65
C ALA A 132 -6.70 5.86 21.36
N LEU A 133 -7.12 6.92 20.68
CA LEU A 133 -7.87 8.03 21.28
C LEU A 133 -9.34 8.07 20.88
N VAL A 134 -9.71 7.40 19.79
CA VAL A 134 -11.06 7.52 19.21
C VAL A 134 -11.75 6.17 19.11
N SER A 135 -11.26 5.27 18.25
CA SER A 135 -11.93 3.99 18.00
C SER A 135 -11.05 3.01 17.24
N VAL A 136 -10.71 1.88 17.88
CA VAL A 136 -9.95 0.79 17.27
C VAL A 136 -10.66 0.16 16.05
N PRO A 137 -11.96 -0.23 16.12
CA PRO A 137 -12.63 -0.86 14.97
C PRO A 137 -12.70 0.08 13.77
N THR A 138 -13.03 1.35 13.99
CA THR A 138 -13.12 2.36 12.93
C THR A 138 -11.75 2.63 12.32
N ALA A 139 -10.69 2.74 13.15
CA ALA A 139 -9.32 2.87 12.68
C ALA A 139 -8.94 1.72 11.75
N ALA A 140 -9.27 0.48 12.12
CA ALA A 140 -8.94 -0.69 11.33
C ALA A 140 -9.70 -0.74 9.99
N VAL A 141 -11.00 -0.43 9.97
CA VAL A 141 -11.79 -0.37 8.72
C VAL A 141 -11.24 0.68 7.76
N LEU A 142 -11.02 1.91 8.24
CA LEU A 142 -10.45 2.98 7.44
C LEU A 142 -9.02 2.65 7.00
N GLY A 143 -8.25 2.01 7.88
CA GLY A 143 -6.91 1.52 7.60
C GLY A 143 -6.86 0.51 6.44
N LEU A 144 -7.75 -0.50 6.46
CA LEU A 144 -7.89 -1.45 5.36
C LEU A 144 -8.32 -0.76 4.05
N ALA A 145 -9.26 0.18 4.12
CA ALA A 145 -9.68 0.95 2.96
C ALA A 145 -8.52 1.75 2.34
N TRP A 146 -7.63 2.30 3.19
CA TRP A 146 -6.44 3.00 2.74
C TRP A 146 -5.47 2.04 2.03
N VAL A 147 -5.19 0.87 2.62
CA VAL A 147 -4.33 -0.18 2.01
C VAL A 147 -4.91 -0.61 0.66
N ALA A 148 -6.22 -0.86 0.58
CA ALA A 148 -6.89 -1.22 -0.67
C ALA A 148 -6.75 -0.11 -1.74
N SER A 149 -6.88 1.16 -1.36
CA SER A 149 -6.66 2.29 -2.28
C SER A 149 -5.25 2.29 -2.86
N ARG A 150 -4.24 1.92 -2.05
CA ARG A 150 -2.83 1.85 -2.49
C ARG A 150 -2.60 0.66 -3.42
N CYS A 151 -3.21 -0.50 -3.18
CA CYS A 151 -3.13 -1.66 -4.09
C CYS A 151 -3.53 -1.29 -5.52
N TYR A 152 -4.51 -0.40 -5.67
CA TYR A 152 -4.99 0.07 -6.96
C TYR A 152 -4.09 1.14 -7.62
N TYR A 153 -3.24 1.83 -6.85
CA TYR A 153 -2.43 2.96 -7.33
C TYR A 153 -1.58 2.68 -8.58
N PRO A 154 -0.82 1.57 -8.68
CA PRO A 154 0.05 1.32 -9.84
C PRO A 154 -0.74 1.28 -11.15
N PHE A 155 -1.96 0.74 -11.10
CA PHE A 155 -2.87 0.70 -12.24
C PHE A 155 -3.35 2.11 -12.59
N GLY A 156 -3.86 2.86 -11.61
CA GLY A 156 -4.33 4.23 -11.82
C GLY A 156 -3.24 5.15 -12.37
N PHE A 157 -2.00 5.00 -11.89
CA PHE A 157 -0.86 5.77 -12.38
C PHE A 157 -0.46 5.39 -13.81
N TYR A 158 -0.43 4.08 -14.12
CA TYR A 158 -0.05 3.62 -15.45
C TYR A 158 -0.95 4.18 -16.56
N TYR A 159 -2.26 4.22 -16.31
CA TYR A 159 -3.27 4.69 -17.26
C TYR A 159 -3.58 6.19 -17.14
N GLY A 160 -3.17 6.84 -16.05
CA GLY A 160 -3.37 8.27 -15.82
C GLY A 160 -4.80 8.65 -15.38
N PRO A 161 -5.12 9.96 -15.36
CA PRO A 161 -6.45 10.45 -14.99
C PRO A 161 -7.57 9.98 -15.94
N PRO A 162 -8.80 9.76 -15.44
CA PRO A 162 -9.25 9.97 -14.06
C PRO A 162 -8.94 8.80 -13.11
N LEU A 163 -8.41 7.69 -13.63
CA LEU A 163 -8.20 6.46 -12.85
C LEU A 163 -7.23 6.68 -11.68
N LEU A 164 -6.19 7.50 -11.86
CA LEU A 164 -5.30 7.90 -10.77
C LEU A 164 -6.05 8.43 -9.54
N PHE A 165 -7.13 9.20 -9.75
CA PHE A 165 -7.90 9.82 -8.66
C PHE A 165 -8.69 8.80 -7.84
N LEU A 166 -9.05 7.65 -8.43
CA LEU A 166 -9.71 6.56 -7.71
C LEU A 166 -8.80 5.93 -6.64
N SER A 167 -7.48 6.07 -6.78
CA SER A 167 -6.55 5.71 -5.70
C SER A 167 -6.32 6.88 -4.75
N THR A 168 -5.99 8.06 -5.28
CA THR A 168 -5.45 9.14 -4.45
C THR A 168 -6.49 9.80 -3.57
N LEU A 169 -7.71 10.07 -4.08
CA LEU A 169 -8.76 10.75 -3.31
C LEU A 169 -9.19 9.94 -2.08
N PRO A 170 -9.49 8.62 -2.17
CA PRO A 170 -9.81 7.85 -0.98
C PRO A 170 -8.70 7.86 0.08
N GLY A 171 -7.43 7.77 -0.33
CA GLY A 171 -6.30 7.80 0.60
C GLY A 171 -6.20 9.11 1.37
N TYR A 172 -6.29 10.24 0.67
CA TYR A 172 -6.27 11.56 1.31
C TYR A 172 -7.49 11.77 2.22
N SER A 173 -8.68 11.37 1.78
CA SER A 173 -9.90 11.47 2.59
C SER A 173 -9.79 10.66 3.87
N ILE A 174 -9.24 9.45 3.83
CA ILE A 174 -9.07 8.61 5.02
C ILE A 174 -8.09 9.25 6.02
N ILE A 175 -6.96 9.78 5.54
CA ILE A 175 -6.02 10.52 6.40
C ILE A 175 -6.72 11.72 7.05
N ALA A 176 -7.48 12.50 6.27
CA ALA A 176 -8.25 13.63 6.80
C ALA A 176 -9.28 13.18 7.85
N LEU A 177 -9.96 12.05 7.65
CA LEU A 177 -10.91 11.48 8.61
C LEU A 177 -10.23 11.09 9.93
N PHE A 178 -8.99 10.56 9.88
CA PHE A 178 -8.23 10.29 11.10
C PHE A 178 -7.95 11.58 11.89
N PHE A 179 -7.37 12.58 11.24
CA PHE A 179 -7.04 13.84 11.92
C PHE A 179 -8.28 14.62 12.35
N TRP A 180 -9.37 14.55 11.61
CA TRP A 180 -10.65 15.15 11.99
C TRP A 180 -11.25 14.50 13.24
N GLY A 181 -11.25 13.17 13.33
CA GLY A 181 -11.75 12.49 14.52
C GLY A 181 -10.89 12.77 15.77
N LEU A 182 -9.58 12.89 15.59
CA LEU A 182 -8.66 13.31 16.65
C LEU A 182 -8.96 14.74 17.14
N ALA A 183 -9.11 15.68 16.21
CA ALA A 183 -9.45 17.06 16.54
C ALA A 183 -10.79 17.12 17.30
N ARG A 184 -11.80 16.36 16.86
CA ARG A 184 -13.07 16.26 17.57
C ARG A 184 -12.92 15.72 18.98
N ALA A 185 -12.20 14.61 19.16
CA ALA A 185 -12.01 14.01 20.49
C ALA A 185 -11.34 14.99 21.45
N ALA A 186 -10.29 15.69 20.99
CA ALA A 186 -9.60 16.69 21.79
C ALA A 186 -10.51 17.87 22.19
N LEU A 187 -11.39 18.33 21.31
CA LEU A 187 -12.30 19.44 21.58
C LEU A 187 -13.50 19.05 22.45
N THR A 188 -13.93 17.78 22.44
CA THR A 188 -15.07 17.32 23.24
C THR A 188 -14.70 16.98 24.69
N ASP A 189 -13.45 16.60 24.94
CA ASP A 189 -12.97 16.35 26.31
C ASP A 189 -12.82 17.65 27.13
N GLU A 190 -12.77 18.83 26.50
CA GLU A 190 -12.74 20.15 27.18
C GLU A 190 -14.11 20.63 27.70
N TYR A 191 -15.21 19.91 27.44
CA TYR A 191 -16.56 20.27 27.91
C TYR A 191 -17.16 19.26 28.90
N GLY A 192 -16.33 18.40 29.48
CA GLY A 192 -16.71 17.35 30.44
C GLY A 192 -16.31 17.64 31.89
N GLU A 193 -16.50 18.87 32.36
CA GLU A 193 -16.60 19.20 33.81
C GLU A 193 -18.03 19.62 34.17
#